data_AF-A0AAQ3TQ41-F1
#
_entry.id   AF-A0AAQ3TQ41-F1
#
_cell.length_a   1.000
_cell.length_b   1.000
_cell.length_c   1.000
_cell.angle_alpha   90.00
_cell.angle_beta   90.00
_cell.angle_gamma   90.00
#
_symmetry.space_group_name_H-M   'P 1'
#
loop_
_entity.id
_entity.type
_entity.pdbx_description
1 polymer ?
#
loop_
_entity_poly.entity_id
_entity_poly.type
_entity_poly.pdbx_seq_one_letter_code
_entity_poly.pdbx_strand_id
1 'polypeptide(L)' 'MGGLGKTALARSIYENQDFCGMFQKHAWMNLSDPSNAGEFFRGLVLQLTEDDITLQEPLKNMQLKDLIEESNKLL' A
#
# COMPACT_ATOMS: atom_id res chain seq x y z
N MET A 1 12.45 15.22 -17.46
CA MET A 1 12.12 16.28 -16.46
C MET A 1 11.43 15.64 -15.25
N GLY A 2 12.20 15.24 -14.24
CA GLY A 2 11.67 14.94 -12.89
C GLY A 2 11.32 16.24 -12.16
N GLY A 3 10.45 16.18 -11.15
CA GLY A 3 10.17 17.34 -10.29
C GLY A 3 9.05 18.30 -10.74
N LEU A 4 8.35 18.01 -11.85
CA LEU A 4 7.19 18.83 -12.30
C LEU A 4 5.91 18.65 -11.46
N GLY A 5 6.01 18.11 -10.25
CA GLY A 5 4.86 18.00 -9.34
C GLY A 5 3.83 16.90 -9.66
N LYS A 6 4.09 15.97 -10.60
CA LYS A 6 3.15 14.87 -10.93
C LYS A 6 2.73 14.05 -9.70
N THR A 7 3.70 13.53 -8.97
CA THR A 7 3.45 12.78 -7.73
C THR A 7 2.85 13.67 -6.65
N ALA A 8 3.23 14.95 -6.59
CA ALA A 8 2.66 15.91 -5.64
C ALA A 8 1.16 16.15 -5.89
N LEU A 9 0.75 16.26 -7.16
CA LEU A 9 -0.66 16.39 -7.54
C LEU A 9 -1.47 15.12 -7.23
N ALA A 10 -0.93 13.95 -7.56
CA ALA A 10 -1.59 12.68 -7.21
C ALA A 10 -1.72 12.54 -5.68
N ARG A 11 -0.68 12.93 -4.93
CA ARG A 11 -0.67 12.93 -3.47
C ARG A 11 -1.72 13.89 -2.90
N SER A 12 -1.86 15.11 -3.44
CA SER A 12 -2.85 16.07 -2.95
C SER A 12 -4.29 15.60 -3.14
N ILE A 13 -4.56 14.83 -4.20
CA ILE A 13 -5.88 14.21 -4.42
C ILE A 13 -6.09 13.06 -3.44
N TYR A 14 -5.07 12.22 -3.23
CA TYR A 14 -5.13 11.09 -2.29
C TYR A 14 -5.26 11.54 -0.82
N GLU A 15 -4.74 12.70 -0.44
CA GLU A 15 -4.88 13.21 0.92
C GLU A 15 -6.23 13.92 1.16
N ASN A 16 -7.02 14.13 0.11
CA ASN A 16 -8.36 14.69 0.22
C ASN A 16 -9.32 13.64 0.79
N GLN A 17 -9.76 13.84 2.05
CA GLN A 17 -10.65 12.92 2.75
C GLN A 17 -12.02 12.74 2.09
N ASP A 18 -12.56 13.78 1.43
CA ASP A 18 -13.84 13.69 0.73
C ASP A 18 -13.75 12.72 -0.45
N PHE A 19 -12.57 12.68 -1.11
CA PHE A 19 -12.30 11.77 -2.22
C PHE A 19 -11.90 10.37 -1.74
N CYS A 20 -10.94 10.26 -0.82
CA CYS A 20 -10.48 8.96 -0.32
C CYS A 20 -11.54 8.22 0.48
N GLY A 21 -12.42 8.93 1.19
CA GLY A 21 -13.58 8.34 1.86
C GLY A 21 -14.58 7.67 0.92
N MET A 22 -14.50 7.89 -0.40
CA MET A 22 -15.31 7.18 -1.39
C MET A 22 -14.82 5.73 -1.64
N PHE A 23 -13.59 5.40 -1.26
CA PHE A 23 -12.99 4.09 -1.47
C PHE A 23 -13.02 3.29 -0.16
N GLN A 24 -13.49 2.04 -0.21
CA GLN A 24 -13.50 1.16 0.97
C GLN A 24 -12.08 0.85 1.47
N LYS A 25 -11.12 0.71 0.55
CA LYS A 25 -9.71 0.46 0.84
C LYS A 25 -8.85 1.26 -0.13
N HIS A 26 -7.76 1.82 0.36
CA HIS A 26 -6.81 2.56 -0.44
C HIS A 26 -5.40 2.42 0.13
N ALA A 27 -4.38 2.43 -0.72
CA ALA A 27 -2.99 2.39 -0.30
C ALA A 27 -2.13 3.33 -1.15
N TRP A 28 -1.12 3.91 -0.54
CA TRP A 28 -0.11 4.74 -1.19
C TRP A 28 1.28 4.20 -0.88
N MET A 29 2.02 3.83 -1.94
CA MET A 29 3.39 3.35 -1.82
C MET A 29 4.28 3.93 -2.91
N ASN A 30 5.55 4.11 -2.56
CA ASN A 30 6.58 4.51 -3.50
C ASN A 30 7.37 3.27 -3.91
N LEU A 31 7.36 2.93 -5.19
CA LEU A 31 8.22 1.90 -5.74
C LEU A 31 9.52 2.55 -6.24
N SER A 32 10.61 2.34 -5.51
CA SER A 32 11.96 2.79 -5.91
C SER A 32 12.76 1.63 -6.46
N ASP A 33 13.75 1.91 -7.31
CA ASP A 33 14.67 0.90 -7.87
C ASP A 33 16.04 0.99 -7.15
N PRO A 34 16.61 -0.11 -6.63
CA PRO A 34 16.09 -1.49 -6.63
C PRO A 34 14.86 -1.65 -5.74
N SER A 35 13.83 -2.29 -6.27
CA SER A 35 12.60 -2.52 -5.53
C SER A 35 12.73 -3.72 -4.60
N ASN A 36 12.43 -3.52 -3.32
CA ASN A 36 12.22 -4.63 -2.39
C ASN A 36 10.76 -5.10 -2.49
N ALA A 37 10.53 -6.15 -3.28
CA ALA A 37 9.18 -6.70 -3.48
C ALA A 37 8.53 -7.15 -2.16
N GLY A 38 9.31 -7.69 -1.21
CA GLY A 38 8.80 -8.11 0.09
C GLY A 38 8.27 -6.93 0.91
N GLU A 39 9.02 -5.84 0.98
CA GLU A 39 8.56 -4.61 1.65
C GLU A 39 7.38 -3.97 0.92
N PHE A 40 7.36 -4.01 -0.41
CA PHE A 40 6.24 -3.52 -1.20
C PHE A 40 4.94 -4.26 -0.87
N PHE A 41 4.89 -5.58 -1.05
CA PHE A 41 3.66 -6.33 -0.79
C PHE A 41 3.25 -6.27 0.69
N ARG A 42 4.21 -6.21 1.60
CA ARG A 42 3.93 -6.01 3.02
C ARG A 42 3.29 -4.67 3.32
N GLY A 43 3.83 -3.58 2.77
CA GLY A 43 3.24 -2.26 2.89
C GLY A 43 1.85 -2.19 2.26
N LEU A 44 1.64 -2.90 1.15
CA LEU A 44 0.34 -2.99 0.48
C LEU A 44 -0.69 -3.63 1.40
N VAL A 45 -0.42 -4.85 1.89
CA VAL A 45 -1.35 -5.58 2.75
C VAL A 45 -1.60 -4.77 4.03
N LEU A 46 -0.55 -4.25 4.67
CA LEU A 46 -0.67 -3.46 5.90
C LEU A 46 -1.60 -2.25 5.75
N GLN A 47 -1.50 -1.50 4.64
CA GLN A 47 -2.38 -0.34 4.41
C GLN A 47 -3.81 -0.75 4.02
N LEU A 48 -3.99 -1.86 3.30
CA LEU A 48 -5.32 -2.35 2.89
C LEU A 48 -6.06 -3.13 3.99
N THR A 49 -5.38 -3.45 5.09
CA THR A 49 -5.93 -4.15 6.26
C THR A 49 -5.58 -3.41 7.55
N GLU A 50 -5.48 -2.09 7.52
CA GLU A 50 -5.13 -1.27 8.69
C GLU A 50 -6.12 -1.48 9.86
N ASP A 51 -7.37 -1.80 9.53
CA ASP A 51 -8.45 -2.15 10.45
C ASP A 51 -8.38 -3.58 11.01
N ASP A 52 -7.59 -4.47 10.39
CA ASP A 52 -7.42 -5.86 10.83
C ASP A 52 -6.14 -6.04 11.68
N ILE A 53 -6.33 -5.89 12.99
CA ILE A 53 -5.27 -6.02 14.00
C ILE A 53 -4.66 -7.44 14.00
N THR A 54 -5.39 -8.45 13.53
CA THR A 54 -4.95 -9.85 13.56
C THR A 54 -3.81 -10.11 12.57
N LEU A 55 -3.68 -9.29 11.53
CA LEU A 55 -2.67 -9.44 10.49
C LEU A 55 -1.36 -8.69 10.77
N GLN A 56 -1.33 -7.74 11.72
CA GLN A 56 -0.16 -6.89 11.96
C GLN A 56 1.10 -7.67 12.38
N GLU A 57 0.98 -8.63 13.32
CA GLU A 57 2.11 -9.46 13.76
C GLU A 57 2.49 -10.55 12.73
N PRO A 58 1.54 -11.30 12.13
CA PRO A 58 1.84 -12.26 11.08
C PRO A 58 2.60 -11.65 9.90
N LEU A 59 2.21 -10.44 9.46
CA LEU A 59 2.85 -9.75 8.33
C LEU A 59 4.35 -9.57 8.52
N LYS A 60 4.82 -9.39 9.75
CA LYS A 60 6.26 -9.23 10.05
C LYS A 60 7.08 -10.47 9.67
N ASN A 61 6.47 -11.64 9.70
CA ASN A 61 7.17 -12.92 9.51
C ASN A 61 6.84 -13.61 8.18
N MET A 62 5.87 -13.09 7.42
CA MET A 62 5.46 -13.65 6.12
C MET A 62 6.57 -13.60 5.08
N GLN A 63 6.69 -14.69 4.31
CA GLN A 63 7.55 -14.74 3.13
C GLN A 63 6.87 -14.05 1.95
N LEU A 64 7.64 -13.75 0.89
CA LEU A 64 7.11 -13.09 -0.30
C LEU A 64 5.90 -13.81 -0.91
N LYS A 65 5.89 -15.16 -0.90
CA LYS A 65 4.77 -15.95 -1.43
C LYS A 65 3.48 -15.71 -0.63
N ASP A 66 3.59 -15.72 0.70
CA ASP A 66 2.45 -15.49 1.59
C ASP A 66 1.91 -14.07 1.43
N LEU A 67 2.81 -13.08 1.28
CA LEU A 67 2.44 -11.68 1.04
C LEU A 67 1.69 -11.50 -0.29
N ILE A 68 2.13 -12.18 -1.35
CA ILE A 68 1.43 -12.15 -2.65
C ILE A 68 0.06 -12.81 -2.55
N GLU A 69 -0.03 -13.96 -1.86
CA GLU A 69 -1.30 -14.65 -1.66
C GLU A 69 -2.28 -13.79 -0.86
N GLU A 70 -1.83 -13.15 0.22
CA GLU A 70 -2.65 -12.24 1.01
C GLU A 70 -3.09 -11.02 0.20
N SER A 71 -2.19 -10.44 -0.59
CA SER A 71 -2.52 -9.33 -1.50
C SER A 71 -3.63 -9.71 -2.48
N ASN A 72 -3.62 -10.94 -3.02
CA ASN A 72 -4.64 -11.42 -3.95
C ASN A 72 -6.02 -11.65 -3.30
N LYS A 73 -6.10 -11.80 -1.97
CA LYS A 73 -7.40 -11.88 -1.27
C LYS A 73 -8.07 -10.51 -1.10
N LEU A 74 -7.28 -9.44 -1.25
CA LEU A 74 -7.70 -8.06 -1.02
C LEU A 74 -8.14 -7.33 -2.29
N LEU A 75 -7.88 -7.93 -3.47
CA LEU A 75 -8.21 -7.42 -4.80
C LEU A 75 -9.31 -8.26 -5.44
#